data_AF-A0A2T6KNQ8-F1
#
_entry.id   AF-A0A2T6KNQ8-F1
#
_cell.length_a   1.000
_cell.length_b   1.000
_cell.length_c   1.000
_cell.angle_alpha   90.00
_cell.angle_beta   90.00
_cell.angle_gamma   90.00
#
_symmetry.space_group_name_H-M   'P 1'
#
loop_
_entity.id
_entity.type
_entity.pdbx_description
1 polymer ?
#
loop_
_entity_poly.entity_id
_entity_poly.type
_entity_poly.pdbx_seq_one_letter_code
_entity_poly.pdbx_strand_id
1 'polypeptide(L)'
;MDEQTKIHPLCLNQAYMTFLFPFSFREKERGNLVEHLRKNHFTFFSLDQRDLEEEYYGENIKVQHEELDQYFLPFLEYKLFPLRTDQQGFLRFSKKVNETFSLEVHDTTFSFLINSIDIMVCPFGIGLITIRTEMDQEKEKLCEVLDFMNHFRVLEPKLDEEKGSIIRKGDRQFHTTNEFVFGYLCPSLKSFIIHDEKRAGYFGSLPFFEDERMFSSGFFITDGEHQISNDHLFRMGQLDGKNPEGKPFMSSTNQEYIERYLNKHLHDRWAPDSYTVTSDHAQITVSLKSPQQLDRPLSQFMGTHHYNLMLHYFYKIMLLRMSFEYSQVQWKQDEDYVEELIELISKFSARYYFGEVSARSEGKELTQTYHEIFHLNTLYEEVKQTLNELYRAQENQANKRHNMLLFMLTVFTVVSGIYGMNLVIEDWKGKTDWSKVPGYSFFEWISLITALAGISLSIILLATTGAKSLWKKSRKWKRDQYK
;
A
#
# COMPACT_ATOMS: atom_id res chain seq x y z
N MET A 1 -11.25 -5.75 40.20
CA MET A 1 -12.04 -5.07 39.14
C MET A 1 -12.93 -4.07 39.86
N ASP A 2 -13.00 -2.84 39.37
CA ASP A 2 -13.67 -1.65 39.97
C ASP A 2 -12.80 -0.66 40.76
N GLU A 3 -11.65 -0.26 40.21
CA GLU A 3 -11.42 1.18 40.12
C GLU A 3 -11.76 1.56 38.68
N GLN A 4 -12.90 2.22 38.46
CA GLN A 4 -13.21 2.84 37.17
C GLN A 4 -12.06 3.79 36.87
N THR A 5 -11.28 3.49 35.83
CA THR A 5 -10.29 4.43 35.31
C THR A 5 -11.02 5.73 35.02
N LYS A 6 -10.66 6.78 35.75
CA LYS A 6 -11.33 8.07 35.65
C LYS A 6 -10.94 8.72 34.33
N ILE A 7 -11.90 8.80 33.40
CA ILE A 7 -11.72 9.55 32.16
C ILE A 7 -11.91 11.03 32.48
N HIS A 8 -10.88 11.84 32.21
CA HIS A 8 -10.92 13.27 32.44
C HIS A 8 -11.61 13.96 31.27
N PRO A 9 -12.44 14.98 31.50
CA PRO A 9 -12.99 15.78 30.41
C PRO A 9 -11.87 16.56 29.71
N LEU A 10 -11.96 16.64 28.39
CA LEU A 10 -11.15 17.54 27.57
C LEU A 10 -12.05 18.07 26.45
N CYS A 11 -12.05 19.39 26.29
CA CYS A 11 -12.74 20.07 25.20
C CYS A 11 -11.73 20.66 24.23
N LEU A 12 -12.12 20.69 22.97
CA LEU A 12 -11.34 21.16 21.85
C LEU A 12 -12.04 22.39 21.27
N ASN A 13 -11.24 23.38 20.89
CA ASN A 13 -11.72 24.52 20.13
C ASN A 13 -11.74 24.22 18.62
N GLN A 14 -10.80 23.39 18.18
CA GLN A 14 -10.67 23.03 16.77
C GLN A 14 -9.95 21.69 16.61
N ALA A 15 -10.37 20.91 15.63
CA ALA A 15 -9.73 19.67 15.24
C ALA A 15 -9.56 19.61 13.72
N TYR A 16 -8.32 19.57 13.26
CA TYR A 16 -7.98 19.30 11.87
C TYR A 16 -7.66 17.83 11.71
N MET A 17 -8.22 17.17 10.71
CA MET A 17 -8.03 15.74 10.50
C MET A 17 -7.72 15.45 9.04
N THR A 18 -6.93 14.40 8.83
CA THR A 18 -6.52 13.94 7.51
C THR A 18 -6.65 12.42 7.47
N PHE A 19 -7.45 11.91 6.54
CA PHE A 19 -7.65 10.48 6.35
C PHE A 19 -6.92 10.00 5.09
N LEU A 20 -6.07 8.99 5.23
CA LEU A 20 -5.29 8.42 4.14
C LEU A 20 -5.87 7.05 3.75
N PHE A 21 -6.36 6.96 2.53
CA PHE A 21 -6.93 5.74 1.95
C PHE A 21 -6.05 5.20 0.82
N PRO A 22 -5.36 4.06 1.02
CA PRO A 22 -4.61 3.41 -0.04
C PRO A 22 -5.50 2.64 -1.02
N PHE A 23 -5.20 2.78 -2.31
CA PHE A 23 -5.82 2.01 -3.38
C PHE A 23 -4.78 1.45 -4.35
N SER A 24 -5.13 0.36 -5.02
CA SER A 24 -4.33 -0.18 -6.13
C SER A 24 -4.85 0.31 -7.47
N PHE A 25 -3.92 0.65 -8.37
CA PHE A 25 -4.22 0.87 -9.78
C PHE A 25 -3.19 0.15 -10.65
N ARG A 26 -3.49 -0.01 -11.94
CA ARG A 26 -2.57 -0.64 -12.87
C ARG A 26 -1.45 0.32 -13.24
N GLU A 27 -0.19 -0.02 -12.94
CA GLU A 27 0.95 0.87 -13.20
C GLU A 27 1.06 1.25 -14.69
N LYS A 28 0.66 0.37 -15.61
CA LYS A 28 0.59 0.66 -17.05
C LYS A 28 -0.41 1.77 -17.41
N GLU A 29 -1.41 2.00 -16.56
CA GLU A 29 -2.44 3.03 -16.73
C GLU A 29 -2.08 4.33 -15.99
N ARG A 30 -0.91 4.44 -15.36
CA ARG A 30 -0.45 5.64 -14.63
C ARG A 30 -0.63 6.92 -15.43
N GLY A 31 -0.20 6.93 -16.69
CA GLY A 31 -0.35 8.10 -17.57
C GLY A 31 -1.81 8.45 -17.85
N ASN A 32 -2.67 7.44 -18.04
CA ASN A 32 -4.10 7.65 -18.26
C ASN A 32 -4.79 8.20 -17.00
N LEU A 33 -4.42 7.69 -15.81
CA LEU A 33 -4.92 8.19 -14.53
C LEU A 33 -4.53 9.66 -14.32
N VAL A 34 -3.27 10.01 -14.56
CA VAL A 34 -2.77 11.40 -14.48
C VAL A 34 -3.58 12.33 -15.39
N GLU A 35 -3.75 11.96 -16.66
CA GLU A 35 -4.52 12.77 -17.61
C GLU A 35 -6.01 12.83 -17.23
N HIS A 36 -6.55 11.77 -16.65
CA HIS A 36 -7.92 11.75 -16.16
C HIS A 36 -8.12 12.68 -14.97
N LEU A 37 -7.20 12.70 -14.01
CA LEU A 37 -7.26 13.60 -12.84
C LEU A 37 -7.26 15.07 -13.29
N ARG A 38 -6.37 15.43 -14.22
CA ARG A 38 -6.33 16.79 -14.81
C ARG A 38 -7.64 17.18 -15.47
N LYS A 39 -8.24 16.28 -16.26
CA LYS A 39 -9.54 16.52 -16.93
C LYS A 39 -10.70 16.69 -15.94
N ASN A 40 -10.58 16.15 -14.72
CA ASN A 40 -11.57 16.26 -13.66
C ASN A 40 -11.26 17.37 -12.64
N HIS A 41 -10.52 18.39 -13.07
CA HIS A 41 -10.21 19.59 -12.29
C HIS A 41 -9.35 19.35 -11.03
N PHE A 42 -8.50 18.32 -11.05
CA PHE A 42 -7.44 18.23 -10.06
C PHE A 42 -6.19 18.99 -10.54
N THR A 43 -5.61 19.77 -9.64
CA THR A 43 -4.38 20.54 -9.88
C THR A 43 -3.17 19.71 -9.46
N PHE A 44 -2.17 19.61 -10.34
CA PHE A 44 -0.90 18.96 -10.00
C PHE A 44 -0.11 19.84 -9.02
N PHE A 45 0.25 19.29 -7.87
CA PHE A 45 1.04 19.98 -6.86
C PHE A 45 2.53 19.98 -7.23
N SER A 46 3.15 21.15 -7.17
CA SER A 46 4.60 21.30 -7.26
C SER A 46 5.06 22.48 -6.39
N LEU A 47 6.29 22.42 -5.88
CA LEU A 47 6.80 23.40 -4.93
C LEU A 47 6.99 24.80 -5.55
N ASP A 48 7.11 24.88 -6.88
CA ASP A 48 7.21 26.14 -7.63
C ASP A 48 5.87 26.92 -7.68
N GLN A 49 4.75 26.26 -7.45
CA GLN A 49 3.41 26.85 -7.46
C GLN A 49 3.05 27.42 -6.09
N ARG A 50 3.63 28.57 -5.73
CA ARG A 50 3.41 29.25 -4.44
C ARG A 50 1.95 29.63 -4.17
N ASP A 51 1.14 29.81 -5.21
CA ASP A 51 -0.28 30.08 -5.07
C ASP A 51 -1.05 28.92 -4.39
N LEU A 52 -0.46 27.71 -4.36
CA LEU A 52 -1.06 26.53 -3.72
C LEU A 52 -0.74 26.40 -2.22
N GLU A 53 0.09 27.27 -1.65
CA GLU A 53 0.50 27.19 -0.23
C GLU A 53 -0.68 27.30 0.76
N GLU A 54 -1.78 27.92 0.35
CA GLU A 54 -2.95 28.22 1.19
C GLU A 54 -4.26 27.59 0.65
N GLU A 55 -4.21 26.91 -0.50
CA GLU A 55 -5.43 26.59 -1.25
C GLU A 55 -6.24 25.42 -0.67
N TYR A 56 -5.58 24.48 0.01
CA TYR A 56 -6.15 23.14 0.31
C TYR A 56 -6.24 22.77 1.80
N TYR A 57 -5.75 23.61 2.71
CA TYR A 57 -5.39 23.17 4.06
C TYR A 57 -6.38 23.61 5.17
N GLY A 58 -7.36 24.43 4.85
CA GLY A 58 -8.26 25.07 5.82
C GLY A 58 -8.02 26.58 5.87
N GLU A 59 -8.91 27.32 6.53
CA GLU A 59 -8.75 28.77 6.64
C GLU A 59 -7.52 29.14 7.47
N ASN A 60 -6.74 30.10 6.99
CA ASN A 60 -5.53 30.63 7.64
C ASN A 60 -4.38 29.62 7.83
N ILE A 61 -4.43 28.44 7.20
CA ILE A 61 -3.31 27.49 7.20
C ILE A 61 -2.48 27.67 5.92
N LYS A 62 -1.22 28.03 6.10
CA LYS A 62 -0.23 28.15 5.03
C LYS A 62 0.85 27.09 5.16
N VAL A 63 0.95 26.18 4.19
CA VAL A 63 2.04 25.20 4.11
C VAL A 63 3.23 25.82 3.40
N GLN A 64 4.34 25.97 4.13
CA GLN A 64 5.56 26.59 3.59
C GLN A 64 6.29 25.64 2.64
N HIS A 65 6.28 25.94 1.33
CA HIS A 65 6.98 25.10 0.34
C HIS A 65 8.50 25.08 0.55
N GLU A 66 9.08 26.19 1.03
CA GLU A 66 10.51 26.25 1.36
C GLU A 66 10.90 25.30 2.51
N GLU A 67 10.02 25.12 3.50
CA GLU A 67 10.28 24.15 4.58
C GLU A 67 10.21 22.71 4.03
N LEU A 68 9.25 22.42 3.13
CA LEU A 68 9.17 21.10 2.46
C LEU A 68 10.43 20.78 1.66
N ASP A 69 10.95 21.75 0.91
CA ASP A 69 12.17 21.66 0.10
C ASP A 69 13.40 21.28 0.95
N GLN A 70 13.54 21.89 2.14
CA GLN A 70 14.70 21.69 3.01
C GLN A 70 14.54 20.57 4.06
N TYR A 71 13.35 19.99 4.19
CA TYR A 71 13.07 19.03 5.25
C TYR A 71 13.55 17.62 4.91
N PHE A 72 13.35 17.19 3.66
CA PHE A 72 13.71 15.85 3.20
C PHE A 72 15.13 15.79 2.67
N LEU A 73 15.74 14.61 2.69
CA LEU A 73 17.06 14.43 2.10
C LEU A 73 16.98 14.58 0.57
N PRO A 74 18.03 15.15 -0.09
CA PRO A 74 17.97 15.49 -1.52
C PRO A 74 17.62 14.32 -2.44
N PHE A 75 17.95 13.08 -2.06
CA PHE A 75 17.67 11.89 -2.87
C PHE A 75 16.20 11.41 -2.82
N LEU A 76 15.41 11.97 -1.90
CA LEU A 76 13.98 11.72 -1.70
C LEU A 76 13.13 12.89 -2.17
N GLU A 77 13.61 14.11 -1.98
CA GLU A 77 12.93 15.36 -2.36
C GLU A 77 12.41 15.32 -3.81
N TYR A 78 13.27 15.03 -4.80
CA TYR A 78 12.85 14.96 -6.20
C TYR A 78 11.83 13.84 -6.50
N LYS A 79 11.68 12.86 -5.61
CA LYS A 79 10.68 11.80 -5.73
C LYS A 79 9.37 12.22 -5.11
N LEU A 80 9.39 12.92 -3.97
CA LEU A 80 8.20 13.41 -3.27
C LEU A 80 7.59 14.62 -3.99
N PHE A 81 8.43 15.46 -4.59
CA PHE A 81 8.05 16.72 -5.23
C PHE A 81 8.60 16.82 -6.67
N PRO A 82 8.16 15.94 -7.58
CA PRO A 82 8.58 16.04 -8.97
C PRO A 82 8.08 17.35 -9.61
N LEU A 83 8.90 17.89 -10.52
CA LEU A 83 8.59 19.10 -11.28
C LEU A 83 7.59 18.82 -12.42
N ARG A 84 7.54 17.56 -12.89
CA ARG A 84 6.71 17.16 -14.03
C ARG A 84 6.04 15.82 -13.79
N THR A 85 4.89 15.64 -14.42
CA THR A 85 4.08 14.42 -14.29
C THR A 85 4.62 13.20 -15.03
N ASP A 86 5.61 13.37 -15.90
CA ASP A 86 6.31 12.26 -16.56
C ASP A 86 7.47 11.70 -15.73
N GLN A 87 7.83 12.37 -14.63
CA GLN A 87 8.85 11.89 -13.71
C GLN A 87 8.33 10.74 -12.83
N GLN A 88 9.27 9.86 -12.47
CA GLN A 88 9.04 8.76 -11.54
C GLN A 88 9.06 9.31 -10.11
N GLY A 89 7.98 9.10 -9.36
CA GLY A 89 7.83 9.64 -8.02
C GLY A 89 6.38 9.65 -7.55
N PHE A 90 6.13 10.41 -6.49
CA PHE A 90 4.82 10.67 -5.91
C PHE A 90 4.22 11.89 -6.61
N LEU A 91 3.15 11.67 -7.38
CA LEU A 91 2.45 12.76 -8.07
C LEU A 91 1.20 13.11 -7.27
N ARG A 92 1.22 14.25 -6.58
CA ARG A 92 0.04 14.74 -5.84
C ARG A 92 -0.84 15.59 -6.74
N PHE A 93 -2.12 15.27 -6.74
CA PHE A 93 -3.18 16.00 -7.43
C PHE A 93 -4.22 16.44 -6.42
N SER A 94 -4.47 17.74 -6.30
CA SER A 94 -5.34 18.30 -5.26
C SER A 94 -6.59 18.93 -5.87
N LYS A 95 -7.71 18.82 -5.16
CA LYS A 95 -8.96 19.47 -5.50
C LYS A 95 -9.61 20.02 -4.24
N LYS A 96 -9.98 21.30 -4.30
CA LYS A 96 -10.74 21.95 -3.23
C LYS A 96 -12.17 21.44 -3.22
N VAL A 97 -12.69 21.17 -2.03
CA VAL A 97 -14.08 20.79 -1.80
C VAL A 97 -14.76 21.96 -1.10
N ASN A 98 -14.33 22.28 0.11
CA ASN A 98 -14.85 23.36 0.96
C ASN A 98 -16.37 23.27 1.16
N GLU A 99 -16.83 22.11 1.62
CA GLU A 99 -18.25 21.83 1.83
C GLU A 99 -18.49 21.14 3.18
N THR A 100 -19.59 21.50 3.83
CA THR A 100 -20.00 20.95 5.13
C THR A 100 -20.88 19.72 4.95
N PHE A 101 -20.68 18.74 5.82
CA PHE A 101 -21.38 17.47 5.87
C PHE A 101 -21.77 17.16 7.32
N SER A 102 -22.70 16.23 7.48
CA SER A 102 -22.98 15.63 8.78
C SER A 102 -22.81 14.13 8.73
N LEU A 103 -22.17 13.56 9.74
CA LEU A 103 -22.09 12.12 9.97
C LEU A 103 -23.07 11.76 11.08
N GLU A 104 -24.08 10.97 10.76
CA GLU A 104 -25.02 10.42 11.73
C GLU A 104 -24.56 9.02 12.11
N VAL A 105 -24.39 8.77 13.41
CA VAL A 105 -24.06 7.45 13.95
C VAL A 105 -24.92 7.21 15.17
N HIS A 106 -25.79 6.20 15.09
CA HIS A 106 -26.81 5.94 16.12
C HIS A 106 -27.61 7.23 16.41
N ASP A 107 -27.61 7.71 17.66
CA ASP A 107 -28.31 8.94 18.08
C ASP A 107 -27.39 10.18 18.12
N THR A 108 -26.17 10.11 17.58
CA THR A 108 -25.22 11.24 17.53
C THR A 108 -25.08 11.77 16.10
N THR A 109 -24.95 13.09 15.98
CA THR A 109 -24.67 13.76 14.69
C THR A 109 -23.43 14.62 14.83
N PHE A 110 -22.44 14.39 13.98
CA PHE A 110 -21.20 15.14 13.92
C PHE A 110 -21.23 16.06 12.70
N SER A 111 -21.04 17.37 12.89
CA SER A 111 -20.87 18.30 11.77
C SER A 111 -19.40 18.47 11.46
N PHE A 112 -19.03 18.41 10.18
CA PHE A 112 -17.64 18.56 9.76
C PHE A 112 -17.54 19.20 8.38
N LEU A 113 -16.43 19.88 8.12
CA LEU A 113 -16.10 20.45 6.81
C LEU A 113 -15.08 19.55 6.12
N ILE A 114 -15.19 19.38 4.80
CA ILE A 114 -14.12 18.82 3.96
C ILE A 114 -13.46 19.96 3.22
N ASN A 115 -12.20 20.22 3.56
CA ASN A 115 -11.38 21.26 2.94
C ASN A 115 -10.99 20.88 1.52
N SER A 116 -10.36 19.71 1.38
CA SER A 116 -9.80 19.24 0.11
C SER A 116 -9.70 17.74 0.05
N ILE A 117 -9.55 17.25 -1.18
CA ILE A 117 -9.17 15.88 -1.48
C ILE A 117 -7.91 15.88 -2.34
N ASP A 118 -6.94 15.05 -1.98
CA ASP A 118 -5.78 14.78 -2.81
C ASP A 118 -5.79 13.35 -3.30
N ILE A 119 -5.35 13.16 -4.53
CA ILE A 119 -4.97 11.87 -5.09
C ILE A 119 -3.46 11.88 -5.31
N MET A 120 -2.75 11.09 -4.52
CA MET A 120 -1.33 10.84 -4.72
C MET A 120 -1.15 9.57 -5.56
N VAL A 121 -0.59 9.72 -6.75
CA VAL A 121 -0.23 8.61 -7.63
C VAL A 121 1.22 8.22 -7.30
N CYS A 122 1.37 7.20 -6.46
CA CYS A 122 2.66 6.70 -6.03
C CYS A 122 3.24 5.72 -7.06
N PRO A 123 4.55 5.39 -6.98
CA PRO A 123 5.15 4.34 -7.77
C PRO A 123 4.55 2.95 -7.49
N PHE A 124 4.78 2.01 -8.40
CA PHE A 124 4.40 0.59 -8.28
C PHE A 124 2.89 0.31 -8.27
N GLY A 125 2.05 1.18 -8.84
CA GLY A 125 0.61 0.96 -8.90
C GLY A 125 -0.12 1.17 -7.57
N ILE A 126 0.47 1.96 -6.66
CA ILE A 126 -0.16 2.36 -5.39
C ILE A 126 -0.62 3.81 -5.51
N GLY A 127 -1.86 4.09 -5.13
CA GLY A 127 -2.32 5.44 -4.92
C GLY A 127 -2.77 5.67 -3.48
N LEU A 128 -2.78 6.93 -3.05
CA LEU A 128 -3.32 7.35 -1.77
C LEU A 128 -4.33 8.47 -2.00
N ILE A 129 -5.55 8.30 -1.51
CA ILE A 129 -6.54 9.36 -1.39
C ILE A 129 -6.33 10.01 -0.02
N THR A 130 -6.19 11.33 0.03
CA THR A 130 -6.11 12.09 1.27
C THR A 130 -7.32 12.99 1.37
N ILE A 131 -8.12 12.83 2.42
CA ILE A 131 -9.29 13.66 2.68
C ILE A 131 -8.97 14.54 3.89
N ARG A 132 -8.95 15.86 3.69
CA ARG A 132 -8.73 16.82 4.78
C ARG A 132 -10.06 17.32 5.29
N THR A 133 -10.28 17.17 6.58
CA THR A 133 -11.50 17.59 7.24
C THR A 133 -11.19 18.47 8.44
N GLU A 134 -12.16 19.26 8.86
CA GLU A 134 -12.09 20.02 10.09
C GLU A 134 -13.41 20.00 10.85
N MET A 135 -13.30 20.08 12.17
CA MET A 135 -14.40 20.31 13.10
C MET A 135 -14.03 21.53 13.94
N ASP A 136 -14.90 22.54 13.93
CA ASP A 136 -14.68 23.88 14.49
C ASP A 136 -15.76 24.28 15.50
N GLN A 137 -16.54 23.32 15.98
CA GLN A 137 -17.53 23.58 17.02
C GLN A 137 -16.84 23.98 18.33
N GLU A 138 -17.26 25.11 18.89
CA GLU A 138 -16.72 25.63 20.14
C GLU A 138 -16.96 24.64 21.28
N LYS A 139 -15.88 24.25 21.98
CA LYS A 139 -15.89 23.30 23.10
C LYS A 139 -16.41 21.90 22.73
N GLU A 140 -16.03 21.42 21.55
CA GLU A 140 -16.26 20.03 21.14
C GLU A 140 -15.55 19.07 22.11
N LYS A 141 -16.26 18.07 22.65
CA LYS A 141 -15.62 17.12 23.58
C LYS A 141 -14.70 16.19 22.80
N LEU A 142 -13.54 15.84 23.38
CA LEU A 142 -12.59 14.89 22.78
C LEU A 142 -13.26 13.57 22.36
N CYS A 143 -14.20 13.05 23.16
CA CYS A 143 -14.91 11.82 22.80
C CYS A 143 -15.69 11.92 21.50
N GLU A 144 -16.26 13.09 21.16
CA GLU A 144 -17.03 13.29 19.93
C GLU A 144 -16.11 13.26 18.71
N VAL A 145 -14.99 13.98 18.77
CA VAL A 145 -14.00 14.02 17.68
C VAL A 145 -13.39 12.63 17.44
N LEU A 146 -13.02 11.91 18.50
CA LEU A 146 -12.50 10.55 18.38
C LEU A 146 -13.55 9.58 17.83
N ASP A 147 -14.83 9.73 18.22
CA ASP A 147 -15.92 8.90 17.71
C ASP A 147 -16.21 9.17 16.23
N PHE A 148 -16.20 10.44 15.82
CA PHE A 148 -16.24 10.83 14.41
C PHE A 148 -15.09 10.18 13.64
N MET A 149 -13.85 10.31 14.10
CA MET A 149 -12.69 9.72 13.43
C MET A 149 -12.78 8.21 13.33
N ASN A 150 -13.22 7.52 14.39
CA ASN A 150 -13.35 6.08 14.43
C ASN A 150 -14.38 5.56 13.40
N HIS A 151 -15.49 6.26 13.19
CA HIS A 151 -16.51 5.86 12.22
C HIS A 151 -16.18 6.32 10.80
N PHE A 152 -15.74 7.57 10.62
CA PHE A 152 -15.44 8.12 9.29
C PHE A 152 -14.30 7.37 8.59
N ARG A 153 -13.32 6.87 9.35
CA ARG A 153 -12.20 6.10 8.77
C ARG A 153 -12.60 4.73 8.23
N VAL A 154 -13.75 4.18 8.61
CA VAL A 154 -14.23 2.87 8.15
C VAL A 154 -14.85 3.04 6.77
N LEU A 155 -14.29 2.39 5.74
CA LEU A 155 -14.76 2.52 4.37
C LEU A 155 -16.03 1.71 4.14
N GLU A 156 -16.02 0.46 4.60
CA GLU A 156 -17.10 -0.51 4.48
C GLU A 156 -17.26 -1.22 5.84
N PRO A 157 -18.31 -0.91 6.60
CA PRO A 157 -18.48 -1.44 7.95
C PRO A 157 -18.83 -2.94 7.91
N LYS A 158 -18.00 -3.77 8.55
CA LYS A 158 -18.20 -5.23 8.60
C LYS A 158 -18.76 -5.67 9.94
N LEU A 159 -18.32 -5.02 11.01
CA LEU A 159 -18.75 -5.30 12.37
C LEU A 159 -20.07 -4.61 12.66
N ASP A 160 -20.89 -5.21 13.52
CA ASP A 160 -22.21 -4.65 13.83
C ASP A 160 -22.14 -3.30 14.54
N GLU A 161 -21.06 -3.05 15.31
CA GLU A 161 -20.79 -1.77 15.97
C GLU A 161 -20.44 -0.63 15.00
N GLU A 162 -19.98 -0.95 13.78
CA GLU A 162 -19.59 0.03 12.77
C GLU A 162 -20.74 0.39 11.82
N LYS A 163 -21.81 -0.42 11.82
CA LYS A 163 -22.94 -0.29 10.90
C LYS A 163 -23.88 0.83 11.35
N GLY A 164 -24.64 1.34 10.38
CA GLY A 164 -25.67 2.35 10.63
C GLY A 164 -25.16 3.78 10.61
N SER A 165 -23.91 4.01 10.20
CA SER A 165 -23.41 5.34 9.91
C SER A 165 -23.97 5.88 8.59
N ILE A 166 -24.36 7.15 8.57
CA ILE A 166 -24.88 7.83 7.38
C ILE A 166 -24.23 9.19 7.24
N ILE A 167 -23.56 9.43 6.11
CA ILE A 167 -23.03 10.75 5.76
C ILE A 167 -24.10 11.50 4.97
N ARG A 168 -24.43 12.73 5.36
CA ARG A 168 -25.44 13.56 4.70
C ARG A 168 -24.87 14.85 4.13
N LYS A 169 -25.44 15.25 2.99
CA LYS A 169 -25.30 16.58 2.41
C LYS A 169 -26.63 17.03 1.80
N GLY A 170 -27.35 17.89 2.53
CA GLY A 170 -28.72 18.26 2.14
C GLY A 170 -29.58 17.00 2.01
N ASP A 171 -30.17 16.79 0.83
CA ASP A 171 -31.02 15.62 0.54
C ASP A 171 -30.23 14.36 0.17
N ARG A 172 -28.90 14.46 -0.03
CA ARG A 172 -28.07 13.30 -0.37
C ARG A 172 -27.65 12.56 0.89
N GLN A 173 -27.75 11.24 0.85
CA GLN A 173 -27.33 10.34 1.91
C GLN A 173 -26.36 9.30 1.32
N PHE A 174 -25.32 8.99 2.07
CA PHE A 174 -24.34 7.96 1.75
C PHE A 174 -24.27 7.01 2.95
N HIS A 175 -24.45 5.72 2.72
CA HIS A 175 -24.52 4.71 3.78
C HIS A 175 -23.15 4.14 4.16
N THR A 176 -22.12 4.41 3.36
CA THR A 176 -20.74 4.05 3.67
C THR A 176 -19.80 5.17 3.28
N THR A 177 -18.65 5.28 3.95
CA THR A 177 -17.62 6.25 3.57
C THR A 177 -17.10 5.95 2.16
N ASN A 178 -17.02 4.67 1.76
CA ASN A 178 -16.67 4.27 0.40
C ASN A 178 -17.65 4.82 -0.66
N GLU A 179 -18.96 4.71 -0.41
CA GLU A 179 -20.00 5.31 -1.27
C GLU A 179 -19.83 6.83 -1.34
N PHE A 180 -19.53 7.47 -0.21
CA PHE A 180 -19.29 8.90 -0.16
C PHE A 180 -18.04 9.30 -0.99
N VAL A 181 -16.91 8.61 -0.82
CA VAL A 181 -15.66 8.89 -1.53
C VAL A 181 -15.84 8.71 -3.04
N PHE A 182 -16.31 7.55 -3.50
CA PHE A 182 -16.39 7.23 -4.93
C PHE A 182 -17.71 7.57 -5.61
N GLY A 183 -18.75 7.91 -4.84
CA GLY A 183 -20.01 8.41 -5.37
C GLY A 183 -20.05 9.93 -5.44
N TYR A 184 -19.30 10.63 -4.57
CA TYR A 184 -19.38 12.07 -4.44
C TYR A 184 -18.03 12.80 -4.59
N LEU A 185 -17.03 12.47 -3.78
CA LEU A 185 -15.79 13.25 -3.72
C LEU A 185 -14.90 13.07 -4.96
N CYS A 186 -14.68 11.83 -5.40
CA CYS A 186 -13.81 11.51 -6.53
C CYS A 186 -14.35 10.36 -7.42
N PRO A 187 -15.57 10.50 -7.98
CA PRO A 187 -16.20 9.42 -8.77
C PRO A 187 -15.40 9.01 -10.00
N SER A 188 -14.61 9.93 -10.56
CA SER A 188 -13.68 9.72 -11.67
C SER A 188 -12.65 8.62 -11.40
N LEU A 189 -12.25 8.43 -10.13
CA LEU A 189 -11.19 7.49 -9.77
C LEU A 189 -11.64 6.02 -9.82
N LYS A 190 -12.94 5.76 -9.66
CA LYS A 190 -13.52 4.40 -9.55
C LYS A 190 -13.11 3.47 -10.70
N SER A 191 -12.96 4.02 -11.91
CA SER A 191 -12.61 3.25 -13.11
C SER A 191 -11.16 2.73 -13.14
N PHE A 192 -10.26 3.33 -12.35
CA PHE A 192 -8.84 2.98 -12.31
C PHE A 192 -8.48 2.03 -11.15
N ILE A 193 -9.41 1.86 -10.21
CA ILE A 193 -9.21 1.00 -9.06
C ILE A 193 -9.33 -0.46 -9.51
N ILE A 194 -8.33 -1.27 -9.15
CA ILE A 194 -8.35 -2.71 -9.50
C ILE A 194 -9.38 -3.41 -8.63
N HIS A 195 -10.47 -3.92 -9.20
CA HIS A 195 -11.44 -4.73 -8.44
C HIS A 195 -11.04 -6.21 -8.55
N ASP A 196 -10.78 -6.90 -7.44
CA ASP A 196 -10.50 -8.34 -7.47
C ASP A 196 -11.82 -9.12 -7.52
N GLU A 197 -12.28 -9.46 -8.73
CA GLU A 197 -13.50 -10.24 -8.94
C GLU A 197 -13.47 -11.63 -8.26
N LYS A 198 -12.28 -12.18 -7.95
CA LYS A 198 -12.18 -13.45 -7.20
C LYS A 198 -12.53 -13.29 -5.73
N ARG A 199 -12.60 -12.05 -5.23
CA ARG A 199 -12.94 -11.69 -3.85
C ARG A 199 -14.13 -10.75 -3.90
N ALA A 200 -15.27 -11.28 -4.35
CA ALA A 200 -16.56 -10.58 -4.32
C ALA A 200 -16.79 -9.97 -2.92
N GLY A 201 -16.86 -8.64 -2.85
CA GLY A 201 -16.97 -7.86 -1.61
C GLY A 201 -15.84 -6.86 -1.37
N TYR A 202 -14.70 -6.97 -2.06
CA TYR A 202 -13.50 -6.18 -1.76
C TYR A 202 -13.20 -5.16 -2.87
N PHE A 203 -13.39 -3.87 -2.56
CA PHE A 203 -13.12 -2.75 -3.47
C PHE A 203 -11.63 -2.43 -3.50
N GLY A 204 -10.86 -3.05 -4.39
CA GLY A 204 -9.50 -2.65 -4.83
C GLY A 204 -8.47 -2.14 -3.81
N SER A 205 -8.72 -2.44 -2.54
CA SER A 205 -7.79 -2.35 -1.47
C SER A 205 -6.77 -3.44 -1.72
N LEU A 206 -5.51 -3.05 -1.64
CA LEU A 206 -4.46 -4.03 -1.47
C LEU A 206 -4.92 -4.98 -0.37
N PRO A 207 -4.90 -6.30 -0.61
CA PRO A 207 -5.46 -7.20 0.36
C PRO A 207 -4.63 -7.07 1.65
N PHE A 208 -5.33 -6.82 2.76
CA PHE A 208 -4.83 -6.94 4.14
C PHE A 208 -4.19 -5.75 4.86
N PHE A 209 -4.30 -4.50 4.40
CA PHE A 209 -3.55 -3.45 5.10
C PHE A 209 -4.14 -3.06 6.45
N GLU A 210 -5.44 -2.74 6.55
CA GLU A 210 -6.07 -2.30 7.81
C GLU A 210 -7.60 -2.56 7.82
N ASP A 211 -8.05 -3.75 7.41
CA ASP A 211 -9.49 -4.14 7.45
C ASP A 211 -10.46 -3.08 6.85
N GLU A 212 -10.13 -2.56 5.66
CA GLU A 212 -10.93 -1.53 4.98
C GLU A 212 -11.08 -0.21 5.77
N ARG A 213 -10.09 0.13 6.59
CA ARG A 213 -10.01 1.41 7.29
C ARG A 213 -8.92 2.31 6.71
N MET A 214 -9.15 3.63 6.78
CA MET A 214 -8.18 4.67 6.48
C MET A 214 -7.24 4.88 7.66
N PHE A 215 -5.98 5.25 7.39
CA PHE A 215 -5.10 5.77 8.43
C PHE A 215 -5.54 7.20 8.78
N SER A 216 -5.63 7.52 10.07
CA SER A 216 -6.18 8.81 10.53
C SER A 216 -5.11 9.68 11.17
N SER A 217 -4.91 10.88 10.65
CA SER A 217 -4.02 11.87 11.28
C SER A 217 -4.83 13.05 11.80
N GLY A 218 -4.45 13.64 12.92
CA GLY A 218 -5.18 14.73 13.56
C GLY A 218 -4.29 15.76 14.24
N PHE A 219 -4.72 17.02 14.24
CA PHE A 219 -4.16 18.11 15.03
C PHE A 219 -5.28 18.76 15.84
N PHE A 220 -5.22 18.60 17.16
CA PHE A 220 -6.26 19.03 18.09
C PHE A 220 -5.78 20.23 18.91
N ILE A 221 -6.60 21.27 18.92
CA ILE A 221 -6.37 22.50 19.68
C ILE A 221 -7.33 22.48 20.86
N THR A 222 -6.80 22.42 22.08
CA THR A 222 -7.63 22.38 23.28
C THR A 222 -8.19 23.76 23.62
N ASP A 223 -9.16 23.78 24.53
CA ASP A 223 -9.67 25.03 25.12
C ASP A 223 -8.71 25.68 26.15
N GLY A 224 -7.64 24.98 26.52
CA GLY A 224 -6.68 25.40 27.54
C GLY A 224 -7.19 25.35 28.99
N GLU A 225 -8.43 24.92 29.24
CA GLU A 225 -9.01 24.87 30.59
C GLU A 225 -8.46 23.68 31.39
N HIS A 226 -8.13 22.58 30.70
CA HIS A 226 -7.68 21.33 31.31
C HIS A 226 -6.30 20.94 30.80
N GLN A 227 -5.46 20.39 31.68
CA GLN A 227 -4.20 19.76 31.28
C GLN A 227 -4.46 18.46 30.52
N ILE A 228 -3.55 18.14 29.58
CA ILE A 228 -3.59 16.90 28.83
C ILE A 228 -3.09 15.77 29.75
N SER A 229 -3.94 14.76 29.95
CA SER A 229 -3.63 13.60 30.79
C SER A 229 -3.36 12.35 29.97
N ASN A 230 -2.78 11.32 30.62
CA ASN A 230 -2.47 10.04 29.97
C ASN A 230 -3.70 9.35 29.38
N ASP A 231 -4.88 9.51 29.98
CA ASP A 231 -6.12 8.98 29.41
C ASP A 231 -6.49 9.66 28.09
N HIS A 232 -6.25 10.97 27.95
CA HIS A 232 -6.48 11.66 26.68
C HIS A 232 -5.54 11.12 25.60
N LEU A 233 -4.25 11.03 25.90
CA LEU A 233 -3.21 10.58 24.96
C LEU A 233 -3.45 9.12 24.52
N PHE A 234 -3.80 8.24 25.46
CA PHE A 234 -4.10 6.85 25.15
C PHE A 234 -5.31 6.73 24.24
N ARG A 235 -6.41 7.44 24.57
CA ARG A 235 -7.64 7.43 23.78
C ARG A 235 -7.42 8.02 22.38
N MET A 236 -6.59 9.06 22.24
CA MET A 236 -6.19 9.60 20.94
C MET A 236 -5.44 8.56 20.09
N GLY A 237 -4.46 7.84 20.67
CA GLY A 237 -3.73 6.80 19.96
C GLY A 237 -4.60 5.63 19.50
N GLN A 238 -5.59 5.25 20.31
CA GLN A 238 -6.52 4.15 20.01
C GLN A 238 -7.74 4.57 19.19
N LEU A 239 -8.04 5.87 19.10
CA LEU A 239 -9.32 6.42 18.61
C LEU A 239 -10.52 5.99 19.47
N ASP A 240 -10.34 5.95 20.79
CA ASP A 240 -11.38 5.60 21.75
C ASP A 240 -12.37 6.77 21.95
N GLY A 241 -13.39 6.82 21.11
CA GLY A 241 -14.49 7.78 21.15
C GLY A 241 -15.52 7.48 22.23
N LYS A 242 -16.68 6.94 21.81
CA LYS A 242 -17.79 6.56 22.69
C LYS A 242 -18.00 5.05 22.71
N ASN A 243 -18.67 4.59 23.75
CA ASN A 243 -19.20 3.23 23.83
C ASN A 243 -20.63 3.16 23.26
N PRO A 244 -21.24 1.97 23.13
CA PRO A 244 -22.63 1.83 22.66
C PRO A 244 -23.68 2.58 23.51
N GLU A 245 -23.40 2.90 24.77
CA GLU A 245 -24.27 3.74 25.61
C GLU A 245 -24.06 5.25 25.43
N GLY A 246 -23.22 5.67 24.49
CA GLY A 246 -22.93 7.07 24.17
C GLY A 246 -22.02 7.78 25.18
N LYS A 247 -21.33 7.05 26.05
CA LYS A 247 -20.40 7.59 27.06
C LYS A 247 -18.95 7.54 26.58
N PRO A 248 -18.07 8.45 27.06
CA PRO A 248 -16.64 8.37 26.78
C PRO A 248 -16.09 6.99 27.11
N PHE A 249 -15.36 6.42 26.15
CA PHE A 249 -14.85 5.05 26.23
C PHE A 249 -13.32 5.02 26.31
N MET A 250 -12.80 3.96 26.91
CA MET A 250 -11.38 3.62 26.88
C MET A 250 -11.24 2.09 26.80
N SER A 251 -10.48 1.64 25.81
CA SER A 251 -10.29 0.22 25.47
C SER A 251 -9.50 -0.58 26.53
N SER A 252 -8.81 0.10 27.45
CA SER A 252 -8.08 -0.51 28.56
C SER A 252 -8.31 0.25 29.86
N THR A 253 -8.41 -0.47 30.98
CA THR A 253 -8.48 0.11 32.34
C THR A 253 -7.22 -0.17 33.15
N ASN A 254 -6.24 -0.87 32.59
CA ASN A 254 -4.98 -1.20 33.26
C ASN A 254 -3.97 -0.04 33.09
N GLN A 255 -3.71 0.69 34.17
CA GLN A 255 -2.80 1.84 34.17
C GLN A 255 -1.37 1.49 33.75
N GLU A 256 -0.82 0.37 34.23
CA GLU A 256 0.52 -0.07 33.83
C GLU A 256 0.59 -0.38 32.34
N TYR A 257 -0.50 -0.90 31.75
CA TYR A 257 -0.58 -1.10 30.30
C TYR A 257 -0.59 0.23 29.55
N ILE A 258 -1.39 1.20 30.01
CA ILE A 258 -1.49 2.53 29.41
C ILE A 258 -0.13 3.23 29.44
N GLU A 259 0.57 3.22 30.57
CA GLU A 259 1.89 3.82 30.70
C GLU A 259 2.92 3.17 29.77
N ARG A 260 2.96 1.82 29.71
CA ARG A 260 3.85 1.12 28.76
C ARG A 260 3.51 1.44 27.31
N TYR A 261 2.23 1.56 26.98
CA TYR A 261 1.79 1.96 25.65
C TYR A 261 2.30 3.37 25.33
N LEU A 262 2.06 4.35 26.20
CA LEU A 262 2.46 5.73 25.98
C LEU A 262 3.98 5.87 25.88
N ASN A 263 4.76 5.16 26.69
CA ASN A 263 6.22 5.18 26.61
C ASN A 263 6.79 4.78 25.23
N LYS A 264 6.03 4.00 24.44
CA LYS A 264 6.42 3.61 23.08
C LYS A 264 5.83 4.53 22.00
N HIS A 265 4.63 5.05 22.22
CA HIS A 265 3.81 5.69 21.18
C HIS A 265 3.78 7.22 21.26
N LEU A 266 4.24 7.79 22.38
CA LEU A 266 4.24 9.22 22.64
C LEU A 266 5.55 9.86 22.17
N HIS A 267 5.42 10.95 21.41
CA HIS A 267 6.47 11.92 21.15
C HIS A 267 6.17 13.19 21.94
N ASP A 268 7.02 13.49 22.92
CA ASP A 268 6.83 14.50 23.96
C ASP A 268 7.84 15.66 23.87
N ARG A 269 8.50 15.82 22.71
CA ARG A 269 9.52 16.85 22.46
C ARG A 269 9.07 18.27 22.86
N TRP A 270 7.79 18.57 22.72
CA TRP A 270 7.20 19.88 23.01
C TRP A 270 6.32 19.88 24.26
N ALA A 271 6.43 18.86 25.11
CA ALA A 271 5.75 18.86 26.39
C ALA A 271 6.22 20.04 27.26
N PRO A 272 5.33 20.64 28.06
CA PRO A 272 3.92 20.26 28.26
C PRO A 272 2.95 20.89 27.25
N ASP A 273 3.44 21.69 26.30
CA ASP A 273 2.58 22.46 25.42
C ASP A 273 1.91 21.60 24.34
N SER A 274 2.59 20.57 23.84
CA SER A 274 2.09 19.73 22.76
C SER A 274 2.65 18.32 22.82
N TYR A 275 1.82 17.36 22.42
CA TYR A 275 2.12 15.94 22.43
C TYR A 275 1.68 15.32 21.11
N THR A 276 2.46 14.39 20.57
CA THR A 276 2.05 13.60 19.40
C THR A 276 2.00 12.13 19.78
N VAL A 277 0.83 11.50 19.64
CA VAL A 277 0.67 10.06 19.83
C VAL A 277 0.54 9.42 18.46
N THR A 278 1.38 8.44 18.18
CA THR A 278 1.31 7.65 16.95
C THR A 278 0.94 6.22 17.31
N SER A 279 0.09 5.58 16.53
CA SER A 279 -0.28 4.17 16.62
C SER A 279 -0.22 3.54 15.23
N ASP A 280 -0.55 2.25 15.13
CA ASP A 280 -0.60 1.56 13.85
C ASP A 280 -1.59 2.17 12.86
N HIS A 281 -2.57 2.91 13.38
CA HIS A 281 -3.75 3.36 12.63
C HIS A 281 -4.08 4.84 12.78
N ALA A 282 -3.41 5.54 13.70
CA ALA A 282 -3.61 6.96 13.91
C ALA A 282 -2.31 7.71 14.26
N GLN A 283 -2.27 9.00 13.92
CA GLN A 283 -1.29 9.94 14.45
C GLN A 283 -1.98 11.24 14.86
N ILE A 284 -2.02 11.53 16.16
CA ILE A 284 -2.72 12.69 16.68
C ILE A 284 -1.75 13.57 17.45
N THR A 285 -1.62 14.82 17.03
CA THR A 285 -0.99 15.88 17.80
C THR A 285 -2.06 16.65 18.56
N VAL A 286 -1.85 16.90 19.85
CA VAL A 286 -2.71 17.76 20.67
C VAL A 286 -1.88 18.90 21.25
N SER A 287 -2.44 20.11 21.26
CA SER A 287 -1.76 21.32 21.72
C SER A 287 -2.61 22.15 22.67
N LEU A 288 -1.98 22.65 23.74
CA LEU A 288 -2.51 23.65 24.66
C LEU A 288 -2.23 25.10 24.19
N LYS A 289 -1.50 25.27 23.09
CA LYS A 289 -1.09 26.61 22.64
C LYS A 289 -2.28 27.39 22.07
N SER A 290 -2.21 28.71 22.22
CA SER A 290 -3.17 29.62 21.60
C SER A 290 -3.08 29.56 20.06
N PRO A 291 -4.19 29.79 19.33
CA PRO A 291 -4.19 29.76 17.86
C PRO A 291 -3.10 30.60 17.20
N GLN A 292 -2.75 31.75 17.78
CA GLN A 292 -1.72 32.67 17.24
C GLN A 292 -0.29 32.08 17.31
N GLN A 293 -0.08 31.02 18.07
CA GLN A 293 1.21 30.33 18.21
C GLN A 293 1.27 29.04 17.38
N LEU A 294 0.21 28.73 16.64
CA LEU A 294 0.02 27.45 15.95
C LEU A 294 0.23 27.50 14.44
N ASP A 295 0.49 28.68 13.85
CA ASP A 295 0.73 28.84 12.40
C ASP A 295 1.78 27.85 11.87
N ARG A 296 2.96 27.79 12.52
CA ARG A 296 4.03 26.87 12.11
C ARG A 296 3.71 25.40 12.43
N PRO A 297 3.28 25.02 13.65
CA PRO A 297 2.85 23.65 13.93
C PRO A 297 1.79 23.11 12.97
N LEU A 298 0.79 23.92 12.60
CA LEU A 298 -0.25 23.55 11.63
C LEU A 298 0.33 23.43 10.21
N SER A 299 1.22 24.35 9.81
CA SER A 299 1.98 24.23 8.54
C SER A 299 2.77 22.92 8.48
N GLN A 300 3.46 22.55 9.56
CA GLN A 300 4.24 21.32 9.64
C GLN A 300 3.34 20.08 9.63
N PHE A 301 2.24 20.10 10.38
CA PHE A 301 1.22 19.04 10.37
C PHE A 301 0.69 18.77 8.96
N MET A 302 0.27 19.81 8.23
CA MET A 302 -0.27 19.69 6.87
C MET A 302 0.81 19.50 5.78
N GLY A 303 2.06 19.81 6.12
CA GLY A 303 3.21 19.76 5.22
C GLY A 303 4.19 18.64 5.59
N THR A 304 5.28 18.99 6.25
CA THR A 304 6.43 18.11 6.49
C THR A 304 6.04 16.83 7.22
N HIS A 305 5.22 16.90 8.28
CA HIS A 305 4.78 15.74 9.05
C HIS A 305 3.84 14.85 8.24
N HIS A 306 2.92 15.45 7.50
CA HIS A 306 2.04 14.72 6.58
C HIS A 306 2.84 13.91 5.55
N TYR A 307 3.80 14.52 4.85
CA TYR A 307 4.62 13.79 3.87
C TYR A 307 5.53 12.74 4.53
N ASN A 308 6.04 13.02 5.73
CA ASN A 308 6.84 12.05 6.49
C ASN A 308 6.00 10.81 6.86
N LEU A 309 4.82 11.01 7.44
CA LEU A 309 3.87 9.96 7.76
C LEU A 309 3.46 9.18 6.51
N MET A 310 3.05 9.89 5.45
CA MET A 310 2.61 9.30 4.17
C MET A 310 3.68 8.39 3.59
N LEU A 311 4.95 8.82 3.58
CA LEU A 311 6.06 8.05 3.03
C LEU A 311 6.29 6.75 3.81
N HIS A 312 6.27 6.79 5.15
CA HIS A 312 6.43 5.60 5.97
C HIS A 312 5.21 4.67 5.90
N TYR A 313 4.01 5.25 5.77
CA TYR A 313 2.80 4.48 5.50
C TYR A 313 2.87 3.78 4.13
N PHE A 314 3.40 4.46 3.11
CA PHE A 314 3.71 3.83 1.82
C PHE A 314 4.75 2.70 1.94
N TYR A 315 5.76 2.83 2.80
CA TYR A 315 6.69 1.73 3.06
C TYR A 315 5.99 0.52 3.69
N LYS A 316 5.18 0.73 4.73
CA LYS A 316 4.34 -0.31 5.35
C LYS A 316 3.51 -1.01 4.27
N ILE A 317 2.87 -0.22 3.40
CA ILE A 317 2.04 -0.70 2.29
C ILE A 317 2.83 -1.59 1.33
N MET A 318 3.97 -1.10 0.84
CA MET A 318 4.78 -1.83 -0.12
C MET A 318 5.35 -3.13 0.46
N LEU A 319 5.77 -3.11 1.72
CA LEU A 319 6.36 -4.28 2.38
C LEU A 319 5.34 -5.41 2.56
N LEU A 320 4.17 -5.14 3.15
CA LEU A 320 3.18 -6.22 3.29
C LEU A 320 2.66 -6.66 1.92
N ARG A 321 2.67 -5.78 0.90
CA ARG A 321 2.24 -6.14 -0.46
C ARG A 321 3.20 -7.17 -1.04
N MET A 322 4.50 -6.96 -0.89
CA MET A 322 5.51 -7.91 -1.34
C MET A 322 5.41 -9.23 -0.58
N SER A 323 5.19 -9.19 0.74
CA SER A 323 4.95 -10.39 1.54
C SER A 323 3.69 -11.13 1.07
N PHE A 324 2.63 -10.41 0.72
CA PHE A 324 1.42 -10.99 0.16
C PHE A 324 1.66 -11.57 -1.24
N GLU A 325 2.25 -10.83 -2.17
CA GLU A 325 2.56 -11.30 -3.53
C GLU A 325 3.45 -12.54 -3.50
N TYR A 326 4.39 -12.61 -2.54
CA TYR A 326 5.20 -13.78 -2.27
C TYR A 326 4.40 -14.99 -1.82
N SER A 327 3.46 -14.81 -0.88
CA SER A 327 2.60 -15.90 -0.38
C SER A 327 1.79 -16.58 -1.50
N GLN A 328 1.56 -15.88 -2.62
CA GLN A 328 0.82 -16.39 -3.78
C GLN A 328 1.72 -17.11 -4.80
N VAL A 329 3.06 -17.08 -4.65
CA VAL A 329 4.01 -17.70 -5.59
C VAL A 329 3.82 -19.22 -5.61
N GLN A 330 3.39 -19.77 -6.75
CA GLN A 330 3.47 -21.21 -7.00
C GLN A 330 4.78 -21.56 -7.71
N TRP A 331 5.82 -21.87 -6.92
CA TRP A 331 7.22 -22.10 -7.32
C TRP A 331 7.46 -22.95 -8.58
N LYS A 332 6.60 -23.94 -8.87
CA LYS A 332 6.76 -24.83 -10.03
C LYS A 332 6.21 -24.24 -11.33
N GLN A 333 5.39 -23.19 -11.30
CA GLN A 333 4.60 -22.74 -12.45
C GLN A 333 4.92 -21.31 -12.92
N ASP A 334 5.51 -20.45 -12.09
CA ASP A 334 5.54 -19.00 -12.34
C ASP A 334 6.95 -18.36 -12.38
N GLU A 335 7.85 -18.82 -13.26
CA GLU A 335 9.20 -18.25 -13.47
C GLU A 335 9.16 -16.72 -13.74
N ASP A 336 8.28 -16.28 -14.65
CA ASP A 336 8.11 -14.86 -14.97
C ASP A 336 7.58 -14.05 -13.78
N TYR A 337 6.82 -14.66 -12.87
CA TYR A 337 6.31 -13.97 -11.68
C TYR A 337 7.42 -13.78 -10.63
N VAL A 338 8.28 -14.80 -10.48
CA VAL A 338 9.45 -14.73 -9.59
C VAL A 338 10.39 -13.61 -10.05
N GLU A 339 10.66 -13.51 -11.36
CA GLU A 339 11.49 -12.43 -11.91
C GLU A 339 10.89 -11.04 -11.68
N GLU A 340 9.59 -10.87 -11.96
CA GLU A 340 8.87 -9.61 -11.70
C GLU A 340 8.89 -9.22 -10.21
N LEU A 341 8.74 -10.19 -9.30
CA LEU A 341 8.77 -9.94 -7.86
C LEU A 341 10.18 -9.58 -7.37
N ILE A 342 11.22 -10.26 -7.88
CA ILE A 342 12.62 -9.89 -7.63
C ILE A 342 12.88 -8.46 -8.09
N GLU A 343 12.43 -8.09 -9.29
CA GLU A 343 12.60 -6.74 -9.85
C GLU A 343 11.86 -5.70 -9.01
N LEU A 344 10.62 -5.99 -8.59
CA LEU A 344 9.82 -5.12 -7.72
C LEU A 344 10.53 -4.84 -6.39
N ILE A 345 10.93 -5.90 -5.67
CA ILE A 345 11.62 -5.79 -4.38
C ILE A 345 12.93 -5.01 -4.55
N SER A 346 13.72 -5.34 -5.58
CA SER A 346 15.01 -4.70 -5.84
C SER A 346 14.86 -3.21 -6.17
N LYS A 347 13.88 -2.84 -7.01
CA LYS A 347 13.62 -1.43 -7.34
C LYS A 347 13.14 -0.64 -6.13
N PHE A 348 12.23 -1.21 -5.33
CA PHE A 348 11.74 -0.56 -4.12
C PHE A 348 12.87 -0.34 -3.10
N SER A 349 13.62 -1.39 -2.77
CA SER A 349 14.75 -1.34 -1.83
C SER A 349 15.81 -0.32 -2.27
N ALA A 350 16.19 -0.31 -3.55
CA ALA A 350 17.26 0.57 -4.02
C ALA A 350 16.84 2.03 -4.23
N ARG A 351 15.56 2.29 -4.55
CA ARG A 351 15.11 3.63 -4.98
C ARG A 351 14.16 4.32 -4.04
N TYR A 352 13.41 3.60 -3.21
CA TYR A 352 12.33 4.19 -2.43
C TYR A 352 12.43 3.91 -0.94
N TYR A 353 13.01 2.79 -0.51
CA TYR A 353 13.13 2.47 0.91
C TYR A 353 14.44 3.00 1.50
N PHE A 354 14.34 4.01 2.37
CA PHE A 354 15.50 4.62 3.04
C PHE A 354 15.26 4.64 4.55
N GLY A 355 16.29 4.31 5.33
CA GLY A 355 16.21 4.30 6.80
C GLY A 355 16.20 5.69 7.43
N GLU A 356 16.64 6.72 6.71
CA GLU A 356 16.58 8.11 7.13
C GLU A 356 16.01 8.93 5.97
N VAL A 357 14.99 9.76 6.26
CA VAL A 357 14.30 10.54 5.22
C VAL A 357 14.42 12.05 5.42
N SER A 358 14.73 12.51 6.63
CA SER A 358 14.80 13.93 6.98
C SER A 358 16.20 14.36 7.41
N ALA A 359 16.59 15.57 7.03
CA ALA A 359 17.81 16.21 7.51
C ALA A 359 17.66 16.79 8.93
N ARG A 360 16.43 17.01 9.40
CA ARG A 360 16.11 17.70 10.67
C ARG A 360 15.95 16.69 11.81
N SER A 361 16.38 17.05 13.02
CA SER A 361 16.31 16.17 14.20
C SER A 361 14.88 15.70 14.50
N GLU A 362 13.92 16.60 14.45
CA GLU A 362 12.48 16.29 14.61
C GLU A 362 12.01 15.23 13.62
N GLY A 363 12.38 15.37 12.35
CA GLY A 363 12.02 14.39 11.33
C GLY A 363 12.65 13.03 11.54
N LYS A 364 13.89 12.97 12.05
CA LYS A 364 14.57 11.72 12.41
C LYS A 364 13.88 11.01 13.58
N GLU A 365 13.44 11.77 14.59
CA GLU A 365 12.68 11.24 15.72
C GLU A 365 11.35 10.64 15.26
N LEU A 366 10.57 11.36 14.46
CA LEU A 366 9.33 10.84 13.88
C LEU A 366 9.57 9.61 13.00
N THR A 367 10.62 9.61 12.18
CA THR A 367 11.03 8.44 11.38
C THR A 367 11.30 7.23 12.26
N GLN A 368 12.04 7.39 13.36
CA GLN A 368 12.29 6.30 14.28
C GLN A 368 10.98 5.77 14.88
N THR A 369 10.10 6.66 15.33
CA THR A 369 8.76 6.31 15.82
C THR A 369 7.97 5.51 14.78
N TYR A 370 7.96 5.91 13.50
CA TYR A 370 7.29 5.15 12.44
C TYR A 370 7.91 3.79 12.17
N HIS A 371 9.25 3.68 12.17
CA HIS A 371 9.94 2.41 12.00
C HIS A 371 9.57 1.40 13.11
N GLU A 372 9.44 1.88 14.35
CA GLU A 372 9.13 1.07 15.51
C GLU A 372 7.65 0.70 15.61
N ILE A 373 6.74 1.62 15.30
CA ILE A 373 5.29 1.41 15.38
C ILE A 373 4.82 0.58 14.17
N PHE A 374 5.15 0.98 12.94
CA PHE A 374 4.75 0.22 11.75
C PHE A 374 5.57 -1.05 11.52
N HIS A 375 6.48 -1.39 12.45
CA HIS A 375 7.32 -2.57 12.38
C HIS A 375 8.11 -2.70 11.06
N LEU A 376 8.52 -1.57 10.47
CA LEU A 376 9.11 -1.52 9.12
C LEU A 376 10.39 -2.35 9.03
N ASN A 377 11.22 -2.36 10.08
CA ASN A 377 12.46 -3.13 10.09
C ASN A 377 12.19 -4.64 10.03
N THR A 378 11.19 -5.13 10.77
CA THR A 378 10.80 -6.55 10.75
C THR A 378 10.25 -6.93 9.39
N LEU A 379 9.31 -6.15 8.86
CA LEU A 379 8.71 -6.37 7.54
C LEU A 379 9.76 -6.35 6.42
N TYR A 380 10.75 -5.46 6.52
CA TYR A 380 11.82 -5.37 5.53
C TYR A 380 12.74 -6.61 5.56
N GLU A 381 13.13 -7.10 6.74
CA GLU A 381 13.94 -8.31 6.84
C GLU A 381 13.18 -9.55 6.35
N GLU A 382 11.87 -9.65 6.58
CA GLU A 382 11.03 -10.70 5.98
C GLU A 382 11.07 -10.66 4.44
N VAL A 383 10.85 -9.48 3.85
CA VAL A 383 10.90 -9.30 2.39
C VAL A 383 12.28 -9.63 1.81
N LYS A 384 13.36 -9.30 2.53
CA LYS A 384 14.74 -9.62 2.14
C LYS A 384 15.03 -11.12 2.22
N GLN A 385 14.52 -11.81 3.24
CA GLN A 385 14.60 -13.27 3.30
C GLN A 385 13.85 -13.89 2.13
N THR A 386 12.63 -13.42 1.86
CA THR A 386 11.83 -13.78 0.68
C THR A 386 12.63 -13.59 -0.61
N LEU A 387 13.32 -12.46 -0.78
CA LEU A 387 14.15 -12.20 -1.95
C LEU A 387 15.25 -13.25 -2.14
N ASN A 388 15.93 -13.64 -1.06
CA ASN A 388 16.95 -14.70 -1.11
C ASN A 388 16.36 -16.06 -1.50
N GLU A 389 15.16 -16.38 -1.01
CA GLU A 389 14.43 -17.60 -1.36
C GLU A 389 14.00 -17.58 -2.84
N LEU A 390 13.55 -16.44 -3.36
CA LEU A 390 13.23 -16.23 -4.77
C LEU A 390 14.45 -16.45 -5.69
N TYR A 391 15.60 -15.87 -5.35
CA TYR A 391 16.84 -16.10 -6.12
C TYR A 391 17.26 -17.57 -6.13
N ARG A 392 17.22 -18.26 -4.97
CA ARG A 392 17.53 -19.70 -4.90
C ARG A 392 16.57 -20.54 -5.73
N ALA A 393 15.28 -20.18 -5.75
CA ALA A 393 14.31 -20.87 -6.58
C ALA A 393 14.59 -20.67 -8.07
N GLN A 394 14.90 -19.44 -8.49
CA GLN A 394 15.27 -19.11 -9.86
C GLN A 394 16.53 -19.90 -10.31
N GLU A 395 17.57 -19.94 -9.47
CA GLU A 395 18.79 -20.70 -9.73
C GLU A 395 18.52 -22.21 -9.88
N ASN A 396 17.74 -22.78 -8.96
CA ASN A 396 17.33 -24.19 -9.04
C ASN A 396 16.54 -24.49 -10.32
N GLN A 397 15.72 -23.55 -10.79
CA GLN A 397 14.95 -23.71 -12.03
C GLN A 397 15.85 -23.59 -13.27
N ALA A 398 16.81 -22.66 -13.27
CA ALA A 398 17.82 -22.52 -14.31
C ALA A 398 18.70 -23.78 -14.42
N ASN A 399 19.14 -24.34 -13.28
CA ASN A 399 19.89 -25.58 -13.22
C ASN A 399 19.09 -26.77 -13.78
N LYS A 400 17.80 -26.87 -13.45
CA LYS A 400 16.90 -27.88 -14.06
C LYS A 400 16.79 -27.70 -15.57
N ARG A 401 16.69 -26.47 -16.07
CA ARG A 401 16.65 -26.17 -17.51
C ARG A 401 17.96 -26.55 -18.19
N HIS A 402 19.09 -26.22 -17.60
CA HIS A 402 20.42 -26.60 -18.12
C HIS A 402 20.58 -28.12 -18.18
N ASN A 403 20.22 -28.83 -17.11
CA ASN A 403 20.23 -30.30 -17.08
C ASN A 403 19.29 -30.91 -18.12
N MET A 404 18.13 -30.32 -18.37
CA MET A 404 17.19 -30.77 -19.41
C MET A 404 17.77 -30.55 -20.83
N LEU A 405 18.45 -29.42 -21.07
CA LEU A 405 19.14 -29.15 -22.34
C LEU A 405 20.31 -30.11 -22.56
N LEU A 406 21.10 -30.39 -21.52
CA LEU A 406 22.15 -31.41 -21.58
C LEU A 406 21.58 -32.79 -21.87
N PHE A 407 20.47 -33.17 -21.22
CA PHE A 407 19.78 -34.42 -21.52
C PHE A 407 19.30 -34.48 -22.96
N MET A 408 18.64 -33.44 -23.47
CA MET A 408 18.25 -33.34 -24.88
C MET A 408 19.46 -33.47 -25.81
N LEU A 409 20.54 -32.72 -25.57
CA LEU A 409 21.76 -32.78 -26.38
C LEU A 409 22.37 -34.20 -26.35
N THR A 410 22.35 -34.87 -25.20
CA THR A 410 22.84 -36.24 -25.04
C THR A 410 21.98 -37.21 -25.84
N VAL A 411 20.65 -37.11 -25.75
CA VAL A 411 19.73 -37.91 -26.55
C VAL A 411 19.97 -37.67 -28.04
N PHE A 412 20.07 -36.41 -28.48
CA PHE A 412 20.39 -36.08 -29.88
C PHE A 412 21.75 -36.63 -30.32
N THR A 413 22.76 -36.60 -29.45
CA THR A 413 24.09 -37.13 -29.75
C THR A 413 24.08 -38.67 -29.84
N VAL A 414 23.34 -39.35 -28.95
CA VAL A 414 23.14 -40.81 -28.99
C VAL A 414 22.39 -41.21 -30.26
N VAL A 415 21.29 -40.53 -30.57
CA VAL A 415 20.52 -40.75 -31.80
C VAL A 415 21.41 -40.50 -33.03
N SER A 416 22.09 -39.35 -33.10
CA SER A 416 22.98 -39.02 -34.22
C SER A 416 24.19 -39.95 -34.32
N GLY A 417 24.70 -40.48 -33.20
CA GLY A 417 25.79 -41.46 -33.18
C GLY A 417 25.34 -42.83 -33.69
N ILE A 418 24.12 -43.27 -33.35
CA ILE A 418 23.49 -44.48 -33.88
C ILE A 418 23.25 -44.33 -35.39
N TYR A 419 22.77 -43.17 -35.84
CA TYR A 419 22.61 -42.86 -37.26
C TYR A 419 23.94 -42.67 -38.00
N GLY A 420 25.00 -42.23 -37.32
CA GLY A 420 26.31 -41.94 -37.91
C GLY A 420 27.23 -43.16 -38.03
N MET A 421 26.93 -44.26 -37.34
CA MET A 421 27.60 -45.54 -37.61
C MET A 421 27.07 -46.13 -38.92
N ASN A 422 27.97 -46.49 -39.85
CA ASN A 422 27.69 -46.94 -41.23
C ASN A 422 26.55 -47.96 -41.42
N LEU A 423 26.10 -48.65 -40.37
CA LEU A 423 25.04 -49.65 -40.38
C LEU A 423 23.65 -49.11 -40.74
N VAL A 424 23.29 -47.87 -40.37
CA VAL A 424 21.92 -47.35 -40.61
C VAL A 424 21.82 -46.57 -41.94
N ILE A 425 22.93 -45.97 -42.39
CA ILE A 425 22.97 -45.18 -43.63
C ILE A 425 22.97 -46.07 -44.88
N GLU A 426 23.52 -47.28 -44.83
CA GLU A 426 23.45 -48.22 -45.96
C GLU A 426 22.05 -48.80 -46.17
N ASP A 427 21.31 -49.14 -45.11
CA ASP A 427 19.95 -49.70 -45.20
C ASP A 427 18.85 -48.66 -45.51
N TRP A 428 19.10 -47.37 -45.25
CA TRP A 428 18.16 -46.28 -45.58
C TRP A 428 18.48 -45.56 -46.90
N LYS A 429 19.56 -45.91 -47.60
CA LYS A 429 19.85 -45.47 -48.97
C LYS A 429 19.00 -46.27 -49.98
N GLY A 430 17.68 -46.07 -49.96
CA GLY A 430 16.75 -46.69 -50.91
C GLY A 430 15.31 -46.76 -50.40
N LYS A 431 14.36 -47.16 -51.26
CA LYS A 431 12.97 -47.44 -50.84
C LYS A 431 13.02 -48.48 -49.71
N THR A 432 12.55 -48.12 -48.53
CA THR A 432 12.64 -48.94 -47.31
C THR A 432 11.91 -50.26 -47.52
N ASP A 433 12.64 -51.35 -47.70
CA ASP A 433 12.09 -52.68 -47.96
C ASP A 433 11.82 -53.38 -46.63
N TRP A 434 10.63 -53.17 -46.07
CA TRP A 434 10.19 -53.69 -44.76
C TRP A 434 10.19 -55.23 -44.66
N SER A 435 10.45 -55.91 -45.79
CA SER A 435 10.57 -57.36 -45.94
C SER A 435 11.85 -57.96 -45.34
N LYS A 436 12.87 -57.15 -45.01
CA LYS A 436 14.17 -57.61 -44.47
C LYS A 436 14.31 -57.58 -42.94
N VAL A 437 13.37 -56.94 -42.25
CA VAL A 437 13.33 -56.80 -40.77
C VAL A 437 13.37 -58.16 -40.01
N PRO A 438 12.79 -59.27 -40.52
CA PRO A 438 12.85 -60.56 -39.83
C PRO A 438 14.25 -61.22 -39.81
N GLY A 439 15.19 -60.75 -40.66
CA GLY A 439 16.54 -61.31 -40.80
C GLY A 439 17.63 -60.58 -40.01
N TYR A 440 17.26 -59.62 -39.17
CA TYR A 440 18.22 -58.77 -38.44
C TYR A 440 19.03 -59.59 -37.43
N SER A 441 20.34 -59.33 -37.39
CA SER A 441 21.22 -59.82 -36.34
C SER A 441 20.84 -59.22 -34.97
N PHE A 442 21.25 -59.87 -33.88
CA PHE A 442 20.99 -59.38 -32.52
C PHE A 442 21.44 -57.92 -32.30
N PHE A 443 22.56 -57.52 -32.92
CA PHE A 443 23.06 -56.14 -32.85
C PHE A 443 22.22 -55.14 -33.64
N GLU A 444 21.66 -55.53 -34.79
CA GLU A 444 20.77 -54.69 -35.60
C GLU A 444 19.42 -54.47 -34.92
N TRP A 445 18.89 -55.50 -34.24
CA TRP A 445 17.70 -55.36 -33.39
C TRP A 445 17.90 -54.39 -32.22
N ILE A 446 19.05 -54.47 -31.54
CA ILE A 446 19.40 -53.52 -30.48
C ILE A 446 19.52 -52.10 -31.04
N SER A 447 20.18 -51.93 -32.19
CA SER A 447 20.33 -50.63 -32.84
C SER A 447 18.96 -50.01 -33.22
N LEU A 448 18.08 -50.80 -33.83
CA LEU A 448 16.74 -50.36 -34.26
C LEU A 448 15.88 -49.93 -33.06
N ILE A 449 15.82 -50.76 -32.00
CA ILE A 449 15.05 -50.45 -30.79
C ILE A 449 15.60 -49.18 -30.13
N THR A 450 16.92 -49.03 -30.05
CA THR A 450 17.56 -47.85 -29.45
C THR A 450 17.30 -46.59 -30.29
N ALA A 451 17.36 -46.68 -31.62
CA ALA A 451 17.05 -45.57 -32.53
C ALA A 451 15.57 -45.13 -32.41
N LEU A 452 14.63 -46.08 -32.45
CA LEU A 452 13.21 -45.80 -32.30
C LEU A 452 12.88 -45.20 -30.93
N ALA A 453 13.48 -45.72 -29.85
CA ALA A 453 13.32 -45.16 -28.52
C ALA A 453 13.86 -43.72 -28.44
N GLY A 454 15.04 -43.46 -29.01
CA GLY A 454 15.64 -42.12 -29.04
C GLY A 454 14.83 -41.09 -29.84
N ILE A 455 14.29 -41.48 -31.00
CA ILE A 455 13.40 -40.63 -31.81
C ILE A 455 12.09 -40.35 -31.06
N SER A 456 11.48 -41.39 -30.50
CA SER A 456 10.23 -41.29 -29.74
C SER A 456 10.40 -40.33 -28.55
N LEU A 457 11.49 -40.49 -27.80
CA LEU A 457 11.82 -39.64 -26.66
C LEU A 457 12.06 -38.17 -27.10
N SER A 458 12.75 -37.97 -28.22
CA SER A 458 13.02 -36.64 -28.78
C SER A 458 11.74 -35.92 -29.22
N ILE A 459 10.83 -36.62 -29.88
CA ILE A 459 9.53 -36.08 -30.30
C ILE A 459 8.68 -35.73 -29.09
N ILE A 460 8.60 -36.59 -28.08
CA ILE A 460 7.84 -36.34 -26.84
C ILE A 460 8.41 -35.12 -26.10
N LEU A 461 9.73 -34.97 -26.01
CA LEU A 461 10.37 -33.83 -25.38
C LEU A 461 10.10 -32.51 -26.12
N LEU A 462 10.21 -32.51 -27.45
CA LEU A 462 9.91 -31.33 -28.27
C LEU A 462 8.45 -30.92 -28.15
N ALA A 463 7.53 -31.88 -28.20
CA ALA A 463 6.09 -31.64 -28.06
C ALA A 463 5.75 -31.09 -26.67
N THR A 464 6.27 -31.70 -25.59
CA THR A 464 5.97 -31.27 -24.22
C THR A 464 6.62 -29.93 -23.87
N THR A 465 7.82 -29.65 -24.36
CA THR A 465 8.51 -28.36 -24.12
C THR A 465 7.88 -27.23 -24.94
N GLY A 466 7.54 -27.49 -26.21
CA GLY A 466 6.84 -26.54 -27.07
C GLY A 466 5.44 -26.21 -26.55
N ALA A 467 4.68 -27.23 -26.14
CA ALA A 467 3.36 -27.05 -25.54
C ALA A 467 3.43 -26.23 -24.23
N LYS A 468 4.40 -26.51 -23.35
CA LYS A 468 4.61 -25.71 -22.13
C LYS A 468 4.98 -24.26 -22.43
N SER A 469 5.81 -24.00 -23.44
CA SER A 469 6.20 -22.64 -23.83
C SER A 469 5.01 -21.84 -24.38
N LEU A 470 4.21 -22.44 -25.27
CA LEU A 470 2.98 -21.83 -25.79
C LEU A 470 1.95 -21.57 -24.68
N TRP A 471 1.81 -22.51 -23.74
CA TRP A 471 0.93 -22.36 -22.59
C TRP A 471 1.37 -21.26 -21.63
N LYS A 472 2.69 -21.16 -21.34
CA LYS A 472 3.28 -20.04 -20.57
C LYS A 472 3.01 -18.69 -21.24
N LYS A 473 3.21 -18.59 -22.55
CA LYS A 473 3.00 -17.34 -23.32
C LYS A 473 1.53 -16.89 -23.32
N SER A 474 0.60 -17.84 -23.42
CA SER A 474 -0.84 -17.57 -23.32
C SER A 474 -1.24 -17.12 -21.89
N ARG A 475 -0.67 -17.75 -20.86
CA ARG A 475 -0.91 -17.37 -19.45
C ARG A 475 -0.34 -16.00 -19.11
N LYS A 476 0.86 -15.67 -19.63
CA LYS A 476 1.47 -14.32 -19.52
C LYS A 476 0.58 -13.26 -20.16
N TRP A 477 0.11 -13.50 -21.39
CA TRP A 477 -0.78 -12.56 -22.07
C TRP A 477 -2.10 -12.32 -21.32
N LYS A 478 -2.70 -13.37 -20.75
CA LYS A 478 -3.86 -13.20 -19.87
C LYS A 478 -3.51 -12.42 -18.60
N ARG A 479 -2.36 -12.67 -17.97
CA ARG A 479 -1.93 -11.97 -16.76
C ARG A 479 -1.68 -10.48 -17.01
N ASP A 480 -1.05 -10.14 -18.12
CA ASP A 480 -0.74 -8.75 -18.53
C ASP A 480 -2.01 -7.94 -18.86
N GLN A 481 -3.16 -8.59 -19.05
CA GLN A 481 -4.45 -7.90 -19.13
C GLN A 481 -5.01 -7.50 -17.76
N TYR A 482 -4.68 -8.24 -16.70
CA TYR A 482 -5.19 -8.00 -15.34
C TYR A 482 -4.24 -7.17 -14.46
N LYS A 483 -2.92 -7.26 -14.67
CA LYS A 483 -1.93 -6.28 -14.16
C LYS A 483 -1.96 -5.01 -14.98
#